data_AF-A0A956XWF2-F1
#
_entry.id   AF-A0A956XWF2-F1
#
_cell.length_a   1.000
_cell.length_b   1.000
_cell.length_c   1.000
_cell.angle_alpha   90.00
_cell.angle_beta   90.00
_cell.angle_gamma   90.00
#
_symmetry.space_group_name_H-M   'P 1'
#
loop_
_entity.id
_entity.type
_entity.pdbx_description
1 polymer ?
#
loop_
_entity_poly.entity_id
_entity_poly.type
_entity_poly.pdbx_seq_one_letter_code
_entity_poly.pdbx_strand_id
1 'polypeptide(L)'
;MDDLQRAQRLLNSPIDADQRKAIQMLAKSGDRRALAILRQAYDSAESAEIKQMALKGGAYLKQNLRDEVLAPVEDPITFDLPEDTYNPAEKSKPPVLPELDAARLKLNVKNEMPVRERKLKRTDV
;
A
#
# COMPACT_ATOMS: atom_id res chain seq x y z
N MET A 1 9.67 -21.38 -10.68
CA MET A 1 8.48 -21.72 -9.86
C MET A 1 8.51 -20.77 -8.69
N ASP A 2 7.52 -19.89 -8.56
CA ASP A 2 7.52 -18.86 -7.53
C ASP A 2 7.38 -19.52 -6.15
N ASP A 3 8.35 -19.30 -5.25
CA ASP A 3 8.35 -19.89 -3.91
C ASP A 3 7.10 -19.48 -3.10
N LEU A 4 6.55 -18.29 -3.38
CA LEU A 4 5.27 -17.83 -2.84
C LEU A 4 4.10 -18.73 -3.26
N GLN A 5 4.02 -19.12 -4.53
CA GLN A 5 2.95 -19.99 -5.02
C GLN A 5 3.07 -21.39 -4.40
N ARG A 6 4.30 -21.89 -4.25
CA ARG A 6 4.55 -23.18 -3.59
C ARG A 6 4.13 -23.14 -2.12
N ALA A 7 4.51 -22.10 -1.39
CA ALA A 7 4.12 -21.92 0.00
C ALA A 7 2.60 -21.77 0.14
N GLN A 8 1.94 -21.06 -0.76
CA GLN A 8 0.48 -20.90 -0.75
C GLN A 8 -0.26 -22.23 -0.97
N ARG A 9 0.24 -23.11 -1.85
CA ARG A 9 -0.32 -24.46 -2.02
C ARG A 9 -0.18 -25.29 -0.75
N LEU A 10 0.98 -25.22 -0.09
CA LEU A 10 1.23 -25.92 1.17
C LEU A 10 0.38 -25.36 2.33
N LEU A 11 0.08 -24.06 2.31
CA LEU A 11 -0.78 -23.42 3.30
C LEU A 11 -2.24 -23.91 3.21
N ASN A 12 -2.70 -24.25 2.01
CA ASN A 12 -4.03 -24.82 1.77
C ASN A 12 -4.08 -26.33 2.07
N SER A 13 -2.96 -26.95 2.46
CA SER A 13 -2.94 -28.35 2.88
C SER A 13 -3.69 -28.50 4.21
N PRO A 14 -4.49 -29.56 4.39
CA PRO A 14 -5.10 -29.87 5.68
C PRO A 14 -4.08 -30.36 6.72
N ILE A 15 -2.82 -30.53 6.34
CA ILE A 15 -1.75 -31.05 7.19
C ILE A 15 -1.01 -29.88 7.87
N ASP A 16 -1.08 -29.81 9.19
CA ASP A 16 -0.39 -28.78 10.00
C ASP A 16 1.12 -28.71 9.75
N ALA A 17 1.77 -29.84 9.47
CA ALA A 17 3.20 -29.89 9.14
C ALA A 17 3.53 -29.11 7.84
N ASP A 18 2.64 -29.18 6.85
CA ASP A 18 2.82 -28.45 5.59
C ASP A 18 2.54 -26.96 5.79
N GLN A 19 1.53 -26.61 6.58
CA GLN A 19 1.25 -25.22 6.95
C GLN A 19 2.42 -24.57 7.68
N ARG A 20 3.06 -25.28 8.62
CA ARG A 20 4.27 -24.80 9.32
C ARG A 20 5.42 -24.55 8.36
N LYS A 21 5.66 -25.47 7.42
CA LYS A 21 6.70 -25.30 6.39
C LYS A 21 6.39 -24.10 5.49
N ALA A 22 5.14 -23.94 5.07
CA ALA A 22 4.69 -22.81 4.28
C ALA A 22 4.96 -21.47 4.99
N ILE A 23 4.62 -21.37 6.28
CA ILE A 23 4.87 -20.16 7.08
C ILE A 23 6.36 -19.84 7.17
N GLN A 24 7.21 -20.86 7.38
CA GLN A 24 8.66 -20.66 7.42
C GLN A 24 9.22 -20.20 6.07
N MET A 25 8.72 -20.75 4.97
CA MET A 25 9.11 -20.31 3.62
C MET A 25 8.69 -18.86 3.36
N LEU A 26 7.46 -18.49 3.71
CA LEU A 26 6.94 -17.13 3.56
C LEU A 26 7.75 -16.13 4.39
N ALA A 27 8.09 -16.47 5.63
CA ALA A 27 8.90 -15.61 6.50
C ALA A 27 10.32 -15.36 5.95
N LYS A 28 10.89 -16.33 5.20
CA LYS A 28 12.21 -16.23 4.58
C LYS A 28 12.21 -15.61 3.19
N SER A 29 11.05 -15.51 2.55
CA SER A 29 10.94 -15.05 1.15
C SER A 29 11.41 -13.62 0.91
N GLY A 30 11.41 -12.76 1.94
CA GLY A 30 11.71 -11.33 1.78
C GLY A 30 10.62 -10.56 1.03
N ASP A 31 9.56 -11.22 0.55
CA ASP A 31 8.54 -10.58 -0.26
C ASP A 31 7.48 -9.86 0.57
N ARG A 32 7.18 -8.61 0.23
CA ARG A 32 6.07 -7.87 0.87
C ARG A 32 4.71 -8.56 0.70
N ARG A 33 4.52 -9.34 -0.36
CA ARG A 33 3.30 -10.12 -0.62
C ARG A 33 3.12 -11.26 0.39
N ALA A 34 4.21 -11.82 0.92
CA ALA A 34 4.14 -12.89 1.91
C ALA A 34 3.48 -12.44 3.23
N LEU A 35 3.54 -11.14 3.57
CA LEU A 35 2.84 -10.61 4.74
C LEU A 35 1.31 -10.77 4.64
N ALA A 36 0.74 -10.57 3.45
CA ALA A 36 -0.70 -10.74 3.25
C ALA A 36 -1.09 -12.22 3.37
N ILE A 37 -0.26 -13.11 2.83
CA ILE A 37 -0.49 -14.56 2.89
C ILE A 37 -0.36 -15.08 4.33
N LEU A 38 0.63 -14.59 5.10
CA LEU A 38 0.78 -14.92 6.51
C LEU A 38 -0.38 -14.42 7.37
N ARG A 39 -0.95 -13.24 7.04
CA ARG A 39 -2.16 -12.76 7.70
C ARG A 39 -3.36 -13.66 7.41
N GLN A 40 -3.55 -14.03 6.14
CA GLN A 40 -4.60 -14.97 5.76
C GLN A 40 -4.46 -16.31 6.50
N ALA A 41 -3.22 -16.83 6.60
CA ALA A 41 -2.92 -18.04 7.36
C ALA A 41 -3.30 -17.95 8.83
N TYR A 42 -3.05 -16.79 9.46
CA TYR A 42 -3.44 -16.54 10.84
C TYR A 42 -4.95 -16.54 11.02
N ASP A 43 -5.67 -15.89 10.11
CA ASP A 43 -7.13 -15.78 10.16
C ASP A 43 -7.82 -17.14 9.90
N SER A 44 -7.25 -17.98 9.01
CA SER A 44 -7.81 -19.29 8.66
C SER A 44 -7.34 -20.45 9.55
N ALA A 45 -6.31 -20.25 10.37
CA ALA A 45 -5.76 -21.32 11.19
C ALA A 45 -6.74 -21.77 12.29
N GLU A 46 -6.95 -23.07 12.41
CA GLU A 46 -7.68 -23.66 13.53
C GLU A 46 -6.76 -23.86 14.75
N SER A 47 -5.50 -24.27 14.49
CA SER A 47 -4.51 -24.51 15.53
C SER A 47 -3.86 -23.22 16.04
N ALA A 48 -3.75 -23.11 17.37
CA ALA A 48 -3.06 -22.00 18.03
C ALA A 48 -1.56 -21.95 17.68
N GLU A 49 -0.93 -23.10 17.40
CA GLU A 49 0.48 -23.16 17.03
C GLU A 49 0.73 -22.45 15.68
N ILE A 50 -0.12 -22.74 14.69
CA ILE A 50 -0.05 -22.14 13.35
C ILE A 50 -0.25 -20.62 13.45
N LYS A 51 -1.19 -20.16 14.28
CA LYS A 51 -1.39 -18.73 14.55
C LYS A 51 -0.14 -18.05 15.10
N GLN A 52 0.49 -18.64 16.13
CA GLN A 52 1.71 -18.08 16.69
C GLN A 52 2.86 -18.06 15.68
N MET A 53 2.99 -19.13 14.89
CA MET A 53 3.98 -19.22 13.83
C MET A 53 3.77 -18.15 12.77
N ALA A 54 2.53 -17.94 12.32
CA ALA A 54 2.19 -16.90 11.34
C ALA A 54 2.48 -15.49 11.86
N LEU A 55 2.16 -15.21 13.14
CA LEU A 55 2.50 -13.93 13.79
C LEU A 55 4.00 -13.71 13.86
N LYS A 56 4.76 -14.70 14.34
CA LYS A 56 6.24 -14.63 14.43
C LYS A 56 6.87 -14.46 13.05
N GLY A 57 6.42 -15.23 12.07
CA GLY A 57 6.89 -15.14 10.69
C GLY A 57 6.61 -13.76 10.06
N GLY A 58 5.42 -13.19 10.32
CA GLY A 58 5.07 -11.86 9.84
C GLY A 58 5.86 -10.74 10.51
N ALA A 59 6.17 -10.87 11.81
CA ALA A 59 7.03 -9.93 12.52
C ALA A 59 8.47 -9.96 11.99
N TYR A 60 9.03 -11.17 11.81
CA TYR A 60 10.37 -11.36 11.25
C TYR A 60 10.49 -10.77 9.85
N LEU A 61 9.53 -11.07 8.96
CA LEU A 61 9.52 -10.55 7.60
C LEU A 61 9.41 -9.01 7.57
N LYS A 62 8.63 -8.40 8.48
CA LYS A 62 8.55 -6.93 8.59
C LYS A 62 9.86 -6.29 9.03
N GLN A 63 10.62 -6.95 9.92
CA GLN A 63 11.93 -6.47 10.34
C GLN A 63 12.91 -6.54 9.19
N ASN A 64 13.04 -7.69 8.52
CA ASN A 64 13.94 -7.84 7.37
C ASN A 64 13.64 -6.85 6.25
N LEU A 65 12.36 -6.64 5.92
CA LEU A 65 11.95 -5.65 4.91
C LEU A 65 12.30 -4.21 5.30
N ARG A 66 12.34 -3.88 6.59
CA ARG A 66 12.78 -2.57 7.06
C ARG A 66 14.30 -2.43 6.98
N ASP A 67 15.02 -3.48 7.35
CA ASP A 67 16.48 -3.49 7.34
C ASP A 67 17.02 -3.39 5.91
N GLU A 68 16.36 -4.02 4.94
CA GLU A 68 16.70 -3.89 3.51
C GLU A 68 16.53 -2.46 2.98
N VAL A 69 15.49 -1.75 3.42
CA VAL A 69 15.25 -0.34 3.02
C VAL A 69 16.24 0.62 3.69
N LEU A 70 16.81 0.25 4.83
CA LEU A 70 17.81 1.04 5.56
C LEU A 70 19.26 0.78 5.10
N ALA A 71 19.48 -0.19 4.20
CA ALA A 71 20.78 -0.39 3.60
C ALA A 71 21.15 0.88 2.81
N PRO A 72 22.26 1.57 3.17
CA PRO A 72 22.68 2.75 2.43
C PRO A 72 23.00 2.33 0.99
N VAL A 73 22.24 2.87 0.04
CA VAL A 73 22.57 2.77 -1.37
C VAL A 73 23.86 3.56 -1.55
N GLU A 74 24.99 2.86 -1.67
CA GLU A 74 26.32 3.45 -1.88
C GLU A 74 26.50 4.06 -3.28
N ASP A 75 25.47 4.07 -4.12
CA ASP A 75 25.56 4.74 -5.41
C ASP A 75 25.47 6.26 -5.19
N PRO A 76 26.56 7.03 -5.44
CA PRO A 76 26.46 8.47 -5.43
C PRO A 76 25.45 8.86 -6.50
N ILE A 77 24.38 9.55 -6.09
CA ILE A 77 23.46 10.17 -7.03
C ILE A 77 24.24 11.26 -7.76
N THR A 78 24.80 10.95 -8.92
CA THR A 78 25.31 11.93 -9.88
C THR A 78 24.10 12.64 -10.46
N PHE A 79 23.65 13.70 -9.77
CA PHE A 79 22.83 14.71 -10.41
C PHE A 79 23.69 15.39 -11.46
N ASP A 80 23.49 15.01 -12.73
CA ASP A 80 23.98 15.77 -13.88
C ASP A 80 23.11 17.03 -13.99
N LEU A 81 23.29 17.93 -13.02
CA LEU A 81 22.62 19.22 -12.98
C LEU A 81 23.30 20.07 -14.07
N PRO A 82 22.60 20.53 -15.11
CA PRO A 82 23.18 21.48 -16.03
C PRO A 82 23.65 22.68 -15.21
N GLU A 83 24.89 23.14 -15.44
CA GLU A 83 25.44 24.33 -14.79
C GLU A 83 24.46 25.47 -14.99
N ASP A 84 23.77 25.84 -13.90
CA ASP A 84 22.75 26.87 -13.90
C ASP A 84 23.46 28.19 -14.22
N THR A 85 23.48 28.55 -15.49
CA THR A 85 24.11 29.76 -16.02
C THR A 85 23.16 30.92 -15.73
N TYR A 86 22.92 31.16 -14.45
CA TYR A 86 22.11 32.28 -13.99
C TYR A 86 22.85 33.58 -14.35
N ASN A 87 22.41 34.23 -15.43
CA ASN A 87 22.91 35.52 -15.85
C ASN A 87 22.01 36.62 -15.25
N PRO A 88 22.44 37.33 -14.17
CA PRO A 88 21.60 38.31 -13.48
C PRO A 88 21.27 39.57 -14.30
N ALA A 89 21.76 39.67 -15.54
CA ALA A 89 21.52 40.79 -16.44
C ALA A 89 20.22 40.67 -17.26
N GLU A 90 19.62 39.48 -17.36
CA GLU A 90 18.35 39.33 -18.08
C GLU A 90 17.17 39.70 -17.18
N LYS A 91 16.65 40.92 -17.36
CA LYS A 91 15.32 41.30 -16.85
C LYS A 91 14.27 40.48 -17.60
N SER A 92 13.94 39.31 -17.08
CA SER A 92 12.82 38.51 -17.59
C SER A 92 11.54 39.35 -17.50
N LYS A 93 10.90 39.57 -18.65
CA LYS A 93 9.54 40.15 -18.67
C LYS A 93 8.63 39.19 -17.91
N PRO A 94 7.74 39.67 -17.03
CA PRO A 94 6.85 38.79 -16.30
C PRO A 94 6.00 38.00 -17.31
N PRO A 95 5.78 36.69 -17.08
CA PRO A 95 4.93 35.89 -17.95
C PRO A 95 3.53 36.51 -17.96
N VAL A 96 3.07 36.90 -19.14
CA VAL A 96 1.69 37.37 -19.34
C VAL A 96 0.78 36.17 -19.13
N LEU A 97 0.10 36.14 -17.98
CA LEU A 97 -0.91 35.13 -17.71
C LEU A 97 -2.09 35.34 -18.68
N PRO A 98 -2.64 34.28 -19.29
CA PRO A 98 -3.87 34.39 -20.06
C PRO A 98 -5.01 34.79 -19.13
N GLU A 99 -5.81 35.77 -19.53
CA GLU A 99 -7.01 36.18 -18.79
C GLU A 99 -7.97 34.98 -18.69
N LEU A 100 -8.27 34.57 -17.46
CA LEU A 100 -9.23 33.50 -17.19
C LEU A 100 -10.63 34.04 -17.44
N ASP A 101 -11.19 33.76 -18.61
CA ASP A 101 -12.58 34.07 -18.93
C ASP A 101 -13.53 33.50 -17.86
N ALA A 102 -14.32 34.38 -17.24
CA ALA A 102 -15.33 34.06 -16.23
C ALA A 102 -16.34 32.99 -16.69
N ALA A 103 -16.40 32.70 -18.00
CA ALA A 103 -17.22 31.65 -18.59
C ALA A 103 -16.83 30.22 -18.15
N ARG A 104 -15.57 29.97 -17.74
CA ARG A 104 -15.11 28.63 -17.30
C ARG A 104 -15.45 28.27 -15.86
N LEU A 105 -15.92 29.23 -15.05
CA LEU A 105 -16.28 29.04 -13.64
C LEU A 105 -17.72 28.55 -13.43
N LYS A 106 -18.47 28.23 -14.50
CA LYS A 106 -19.75 27.54 -14.38
C LYS A 106 -19.52 26.05 -14.10
N LEU A 107 -19.07 25.78 -12.87
CA LEU A 107 -19.16 24.48 -12.23
C LEU A 107 -20.59 23.95 -12.35
N ASN A 108 -20.73 22.81 -13.01
CA ASN A 108 -21.94 22.01 -13.05
C ASN A 108 -22.33 21.58 -11.62
N VAL A 109 -23.03 22.45 -10.89
CA VAL A 109 -23.75 22.08 -9.67
C VAL A 109 -25.11 21.54 -10.10
N LYS A 110 -25.11 20.33 -10.66
CA LYS A 110 -26.33 19.51 -10.83
C LYS A 110 -26.09 18.14 -10.23
N ASN A 111 -25.88 18.10 -8.92
CA ASN A 111 -26.14 16.92 -8.10
C ASN A 111 -27.09 17.36 -6.99
N GLU A 112 -28.37 17.45 -7.33
CA GLU A 112 -29.46 17.51 -6.36
C GLU A 112 -29.40 16.24 -5.52
N MET A 113 -29.07 16.38 -4.23
CA MET A 113 -29.16 15.28 -3.27
C MET A 113 -30.64 14.92 -3.09
N PRO A 114 -31.05 13.63 -3.19
CA PRO A 114 -32.40 13.26 -2.83
C PRO A 114 -32.59 13.44 -1.32
N VAL A 115 -33.43 14.41 -0.96
CA VAL A 115 -33.93 14.60 0.40
C VAL A 115 -34.64 13.30 0.82
N ARG A 116 -34.01 12.54 1.72
CA ARG A 116 -34.67 11.39 2.35
C ARG A 116 -35.77 11.91 3.28
N GLU A 117 -37.02 11.84 2.83
CA GLU A 117 -38.18 12.03 3.70
C GLU A 117 -38.15 11.00 4.84
N ARG A 118 -37.79 11.45 6.04
CA ARG A 118 -38.01 10.68 7.25
C ARG A 118 -39.51 10.72 7.55
N LYS A 119 -40.23 9.66 7.20
CA LYS A 119 -41.58 9.42 7.71
C LYS A 119 -41.51 9.24 9.23
N LEU A 120 -41.78 10.30 9.98
CA LEU A 120 -42.12 10.19 11.40
C LEU A 120 -43.48 9.48 11.50
N LYS A 121 -43.48 8.22 11.93
CA LYS A 121 -44.69 7.62 12.48
C LYS A 121 -44.97 8.32 13.81
N ARG A 122 -46.01 9.16 13.86
CA ARG A 122 -46.63 9.54 15.13
C ARG A 122 -47.33 8.29 15.65
N THR A 123 -46.83 7.76 16.76
CA THR A 123 -47.56 6.84 17.62
C THR A 123 -48.39 7.69 18.57
N ASP A 124 -49.70 7.76 18.33
CA ASP A 124 -50.65 8.26 19.31
C ASP A 124 -50.91 7.15 20.34
N VAL A 125 -50.70 7.46 21.61
CA VAL A 125 -51.26 6.76 22.79
C VAL A 125 -51.77 7.83 23.74
#